data_AF-A0AAN4MGW6-F1
#
_entry.id   AF-A0AAN4MGW6-F1
#
_cell.length_a   1.000
_cell.length_b   1.000
_cell.length_c   1.000
_cell.angle_alpha   90.00
_cell.angle_beta   90.00
_cell.angle_gamma   90.00
#
_symmetry.space_group_name_H-M   'P 1'
#
loop_
_entity.id
_entity.type
_entity.pdbx_description
1 polymer ?
#
loop_
_entity_poly.entity_id
_entity_poly.type
_entity_poly.pdbx_seq_one_letter_code
_entity_poly.pdbx_strand_id
1 'polypeptide(L)'
;MLNRSVNQVANGRRLAARRVVMNALASIPAQVWRKEVIFNNPAEDSKPLDPLSFEANTLSIQDEPNYKYEYKGAAYVHFDKFNGGYIQKNFSMNNPSDLVLTAQVEPFNDELEDVLERIIKIPDMILKEGDLLGLMIYENLMLWFEIVNITGFSLMADFGSKYVLNRRDDLFISPIGDGETK
;
A
#
# COMPACT_ATOMS: atom_id res chain seq x y z
N MET A 1 22.71 -20.89 -10.55
CA MET A 1 23.33 -19.74 -9.85
C MET A 1 23.27 -18.54 -10.78
N LEU A 2 22.50 -17.49 -10.47
CA LEU A 2 22.54 -16.26 -11.26
C LEU A 2 23.90 -15.56 -11.07
N ASN A 3 24.48 -15.09 -12.17
CA ASN A 3 25.82 -14.49 -12.25
C ASN A 3 25.94 -13.28 -11.29
N ARG A 4 27.01 -13.23 -10.47
CA ARG A 4 27.29 -12.18 -9.48
C ARG A 4 27.17 -10.77 -10.08
N SER A 5 27.62 -10.59 -11.33
CA SER A 5 27.53 -9.31 -12.04
C SER A 5 26.08 -8.88 -12.32
N VAL A 6 25.19 -9.84 -12.60
CA VAL A 6 23.76 -9.55 -12.86
C VAL A 6 23.07 -9.07 -11.58
N ASN A 7 23.34 -9.73 -10.45
CA ASN A 7 22.80 -9.30 -9.15
C ASN A 7 23.32 -7.92 -8.75
N GLN A 8 24.60 -7.63 -9.01
CA GLN A 8 25.18 -6.31 -8.72
C GLN A 8 24.49 -5.19 -9.52
N VAL A 9 24.25 -5.42 -10.82
CA VAL A 9 23.55 -4.45 -11.67
C VAL A 9 22.09 -4.29 -11.22
N ALA A 10 21.41 -5.39 -10.90
CA ALA A 10 20.02 -5.35 -10.41
C ALA A 10 19.91 -4.57 -9.09
N ASN A 11 20.79 -4.83 -8.13
CA ASN A 11 20.84 -4.13 -6.86
C ASN A 11 21.16 -2.64 -7.05
N GLY A 12 22.08 -2.29 -7.94
CA GLY A 12 22.39 -0.90 -8.27
C GLY A 12 21.19 -0.15 -8.87
N ARG A 13 20.43 -0.80 -9.76
CA ARG A 13 19.19 -0.22 -10.33
C ARG A 13 18.12 -0.01 -9.27
N ARG A 14 17.89 -1.01 -8.39
CA ARG A 14 16.95 -0.90 -7.28
C ARG A 14 17.32 0.25 -6.33
N LEU A 15 18.60 0.37 -5.97
CA LEU A 15 19.08 1.46 -5.13
C LEU A 15 18.88 2.83 -5.77
N ALA A 16 19.14 2.96 -7.08
CA ALA A 16 18.94 4.22 -7.79
C ALA A 16 17.46 4.63 -7.84
N ALA A 17 16.54 3.70 -8.10
CA ALA A 17 15.10 3.97 -8.06
C ALA A 17 14.63 4.35 -6.65
N ARG A 18 15.05 3.61 -5.63
CA ARG A 18 14.75 3.96 -4.23
C ARG A 18 15.21 5.36 -3.85
N ARG A 19 16.41 5.75 -4.28
CA ARG A 19 16.89 7.13 -4.07
C ARG A 19 15.97 8.17 -4.72
N VAL A 20 15.46 7.90 -5.92
CA VAL A 20 14.52 8.81 -6.58
C VAL A 20 13.21 8.89 -5.79
N VAL A 21 12.61 7.75 -5.45
CA VAL A 21 11.33 7.72 -4.73
C VAL A 21 11.45 8.28 -3.32
N MET A 22 12.54 8.06 -2.60
CA MET A 22 12.65 8.47 -1.19
C MET A 22 13.23 9.88 -1.00
N ASN A 23 14.02 10.41 -1.96
CA ASN A 23 14.61 11.74 -1.85
C ASN A 23 13.96 12.80 -2.75
N ALA A 24 13.02 12.43 -3.62
CA ALA A 24 12.34 13.44 -4.43
C ALA A 24 11.45 14.34 -3.56
N LEU A 25 11.44 15.64 -3.86
CA LEU A 25 10.65 16.63 -3.14
C LEU A 25 9.13 16.34 -3.19
N ALA A 26 8.67 15.73 -4.28
CA ALA A 26 7.27 15.37 -4.48
C ALA A 26 6.88 14.04 -3.80
N SER A 27 7.80 13.41 -3.07
CA SER A 27 7.54 12.16 -2.39
C SER A 27 6.92 12.40 -1.03
N ILE A 28 5.87 11.64 -0.75
CA ILE A 28 5.06 11.78 0.46
C ILE A 28 5.25 10.55 1.33
N PRO A 29 5.57 10.70 2.63
CA PRO A 29 5.62 9.57 3.55
C PRO A 29 4.20 9.05 3.81
N ALA A 30 4.06 7.73 3.91
CA ALA A 30 2.80 7.05 4.09
C ALA A 30 2.91 5.90 5.09
N GLN A 31 1.84 5.67 5.83
CA GLN A 31 1.65 4.47 6.63
C GLN A 31 1.04 3.37 5.75
N VAL A 32 1.54 2.15 5.89
CA VAL A 32 1.03 0.97 5.18
C VAL A 32 0.18 0.15 6.13
N TRP A 33 -1.06 -0.09 5.73
CA TRP A 33 -2.03 -0.86 6.49
C TRP A 33 -2.57 -2.00 5.65
N ARG A 34 -2.76 -3.17 6.25
CA ARG A 34 -3.30 -4.34 5.57
C ARG A 34 -4.70 -4.64 6.10
N LYS A 35 -5.65 -4.84 5.19
CA LYS A 35 -6.99 -5.30 5.53
C LYS A 35 -6.95 -6.79 5.88
N GLU A 36 -7.59 -7.12 6.99
CA GLU A 36 -7.82 -8.47 7.47
C GLU A 36 -9.32 -8.66 7.68
N VAL A 37 -9.87 -9.76 7.18
CA VAL A 37 -11.28 -10.10 7.38
C VAL A 37 -11.44 -10.57 8.82
N ILE A 38 -12.35 -9.95 9.58
CA ILE A 38 -12.74 -10.41 10.91
C ILE A 38 -13.86 -11.43 10.73
N PHE A 39 -13.68 -12.60 11.33
CA PHE A 39 -14.72 -13.61 11.44
C PHE A 39 -15.37 -13.51 12.83
N ASN A 40 -16.71 -13.58 12.91
CA ASN A 40 -17.42 -13.66 14.19
C ASN A 40 -17.42 -15.11 14.70
N ASN A 41 -16.24 -15.64 14.96
CA ASN A 41 -16.06 -16.99 15.48
C ASN A 41 -15.58 -16.94 16.94
N PRO A 42 -16.42 -17.31 17.92
CA PRO A 42 -16.06 -17.25 19.35
C PRO A 42 -14.86 -18.10 19.75
N ALA A 43 -14.42 -19.05 18.90
CA ALA A 43 -13.31 -19.95 19.17
C ALA A 43 -12.01 -19.56 18.46
N GLU A 44 -12.08 -18.95 17.26
CA GLU A 44 -10.91 -18.64 16.45
C GLU A 44 -11.21 -17.54 15.41
N ASP A 45 -10.79 -16.31 15.70
CA ASP A 45 -11.03 -15.11 14.85
C ASP A 45 -10.41 -15.19 13.44
N SER A 46 -9.57 -16.20 13.16
CA SER A 46 -8.90 -16.40 11.87
C SER A 46 -9.68 -17.29 10.90
N LYS A 47 -10.79 -17.88 11.34
CA LYS A 47 -11.63 -18.77 10.53
C LYS A 47 -13.11 -18.47 10.71
N PRO A 48 -13.91 -18.56 9.63
CA PRO A 48 -15.35 -18.47 9.75
C PRO A 48 -15.89 -19.64 10.58
N LEU A 49 -16.97 -19.38 11.34
CA LEU A 49 -17.65 -20.39 12.14
C LEU A 49 -18.23 -21.53 11.27
N ASP A 50 -18.65 -21.20 10.05
CA ASP A 50 -19.15 -22.13 9.04
C ASP A 50 -18.51 -21.77 7.68
N PRO A 51 -17.92 -22.73 6.93
CA PRO A 51 -17.42 -22.51 5.57
C PRO A 51 -18.46 -21.97 4.57
N LEU A 52 -19.75 -22.08 4.87
CA LEU A 52 -20.84 -21.53 4.07
C LEU A 52 -21.38 -20.19 4.58
N SER A 53 -20.81 -19.66 5.68
CA SER A 53 -21.28 -18.40 6.27
C SER A 53 -21.09 -17.22 5.30
N PHE A 54 -21.86 -16.16 5.51
CA PHE A 54 -21.75 -14.92 4.76
C PHE A 54 -20.34 -14.30 4.85
N GLU A 55 -19.64 -14.50 5.98
CA GLU A 55 -18.26 -14.07 6.18
C GLU A 55 -17.26 -14.92 5.37
N ALA A 56 -17.60 -16.19 5.09
CA ALA A 56 -16.80 -17.12 4.28
C ALA A 56 -17.07 -17.00 2.77
N ASN A 57 -18.31 -16.64 2.39
CA ASN A 57 -18.76 -16.52 1.01
C ASN A 57 -19.07 -15.05 0.68
N THR A 58 -18.08 -14.35 0.13
CA THR A 58 -18.27 -13.02 -0.46
C THR A 58 -19.08 -13.16 -1.77
N LEU A 59 -20.41 -13.16 -1.66
CA LEU A 59 -21.32 -13.37 -2.79
C LEU A 59 -21.52 -12.11 -3.65
N SER A 60 -21.12 -10.92 -3.17
CA SER A 60 -21.27 -9.63 -3.84
C SER A 60 -20.23 -8.63 -3.34
N ILE A 61 -19.73 -7.75 -4.23
CA ILE A 61 -18.82 -6.63 -3.89
C ILE A 61 -19.50 -5.58 -3.00
N GLN A 62 -20.84 -5.56 -2.94
CA GLN A 62 -21.59 -4.63 -2.07
C GLN A 62 -21.68 -5.11 -0.62
N ASP A 63 -21.35 -6.38 -0.36
CA ASP A 63 -21.31 -6.97 0.96
C ASP A 63 -19.85 -7.02 1.42
N GLU A 64 -19.29 -5.85 1.76
CA GLU A 64 -17.94 -5.78 2.35
C GLU A 64 -17.97 -6.45 3.73
N PRO A 65 -17.17 -7.51 3.97
CA PRO A 65 -17.08 -8.12 5.29
C PRO A 65 -16.48 -7.14 6.29
N ASN A 66 -16.63 -7.44 7.57
CA ASN A 66 -16.10 -6.58 8.62
C ASN A 66 -14.56 -6.64 8.58
N TYR A 67 -13.91 -5.55 8.18
CA TYR A 67 -12.45 -5.50 8.05
C TYR A 67 -11.80 -4.90 9.29
N LYS A 68 -10.71 -5.53 9.74
CA LYS A 68 -9.71 -4.90 10.60
C LYS A 68 -8.57 -4.40 9.73
N TYR A 69 -8.02 -3.25 10.08
CA TYR A 69 -6.81 -2.73 9.47
C TYR A 69 -5.64 -2.87 10.44
N GLU A 70 -4.59 -3.56 10.01
CA GLU A 70 -3.37 -3.73 10.79
C GLU A 70 -2.22 -2.94 10.16
N TYR A 71 -1.52 -2.14 10.97
CA TYR A 71 -0.32 -1.45 10.54
C TYR A 71 0.80 -2.43 10.21
N LYS A 72 1.42 -2.27 9.04
CA LYS A 72 2.53 -3.11 8.57
C LYS A 72 3.86 -2.38 8.49
N GLY A 73 3.86 -1.05 8.46
CA GLY A 73 5.09 -0.25 8.41
C GLY A 73 4.91 1.04 7.63
N ALA A 74 6.02 1.63 7.21
CA ALA A 74 6.03 2.90 6.49
C ALA A 74 6.57 2.76 5.04
N ALA A 75 6.16 3.68 4.17
CA ALA A 75 6.61 3.76 2.80
C ALA A 75 6.69 5.21 2.30
N TYR A 76 7.51 5.46 1.28
CA TYR A 76 7.43 6.69 0.49
C TYR A 76 6.62 6.46 -0.76
N VAL A 77 5.74 7.40 -1.09
CA VAL A 77 4.89 7.39 -2.28
C VAL A 77 5.33 8.52 -3.19
N HIS A 78 5.69 8.20 -4.43
CA HIS A 78 6.01 9.16 -5.47
C HIS A 78 5.01 9.05 -6.61
N PHE A 79 4.19 10.08 -6.83
CA PHE A 79 3.17 10.07 -7.86
C PHE A 79 3.76 10.27 -9.26
N ASP A 80 3.48 9.33 -10.16
CA ASP A 80 3.91 9.41 -11.56
C ASP A 80 2.88 10.14 -12.42
N LYS A 81 1.59 9.80 -12.27
CA LYS A 81 0.49 10.30 -13.12
C LYS A 81 -0.83 10.36 -12.38
N PHE A 82 -1.60 11.40 -12.69
CA PHE A 82 -2.99 11.58 -12.28
C PHE A 82 -3.89 11.05 -13.40
N ASN A 83 -4.58 9.94 -13.15
CA ASN A 83 -5.34 9.21 -14.17
C ASN A 83 -6.86 9.30 -13.90
N GLY A 84 -7.44 10.50 -13.84
CA GLY A 84 -8.90 10.70 -13.89
C GLY A 84 -9.74 9.75 -13.01
N GLY A 85 -10.94 9.42 -13.48
CA GLY A 85 -11.99 8.68 -12.77
C GLY A 85 -11.70 7.21 -12.47
N TYR A 86 -12.22 6.73 -11.34
CA TYR A 86 -12.21 5.32 -10.96
C TYR A 86 -13.26 4.51 -11.72
N ILE A 87 -12.87 3.34 -12.22
CA ILE A 87 -13.78 2.34 -12.77
C ILE A 87 -13.87 1.20 -11.76
N GLN A 88 -15.08 0.95 -11.21
CA GLN A 88 -15.31 -0.16 -10.31
C GLN A 88 -14.91 -1.51 -10.94
N LYS A 89 -14.43 -2.45 -10.12
CA LYS A 89 -14.20 -3.83 -10.55
C LYS A 89 -15.52 -4.36 -11.16
N ASN A 90 -15.47 -4.75 -12.44
CA ASN A 90 -16.60 -5.17 -13.32
C ASN A 90 -17.17 -4.12 -14.29
N PHE A 91 -16.56 -2.94 -14.45
CA PHE A 91 -17.05 -1.88 -15.35
C PHE A 91 -18.49 -1.42 -15.04
N SER A 92 -19.00 -1.72 -13.85
CA SER A 92 -20.37 -1.44 -13.42
C SER A 92 -20.65 0.05 -13.33
N MET A 93 -19.66 0.82 -12.88
CA MET A 93 -19.71 2.28 -12.80
C MET A 93 -18.33 2.87 -13.11
N ASN A 94 -18.34 3.93 -13.93
CA ASN A 94 -17.25 4.89 -14.01
C ASN A 94 -17.64 6.05 -13.09
N ASN A 95 -16.87 6.28 -12.03
CA ASN A 95 -17.01 7.45 -11.20
C ASN A 95 -15.93 8.48 -11.57
N PRO A 96 -16.24 9.44 -12.47
CA PRO A 96 -15.28 10.43 -12.93
C PRO A 96 -14.80 11.39 -11.82
N SER A 97 -15.47 11.42 -10.66
CA SER A 97 -15.03 12.22 -9.51
C SER A 97 -13.89 11.57 -8.72
N ASP A 98 -13.77 10.25 -8.78
CA ASP A 98 -12.86 9.50 -7.92
C ASP A 98 -11.49 9.43 -8.56
N LEU A 99 -10.48 9.89 -7.84
CA LEU A 99 -9.13 10.05 -8.36
C LEU A 99 -8.38 8.72 -8.37
N VAL A 100 -8.04 8.25 -9.56
CA VAL A 100 -7.08 7.15 -9.76
C VAL A 100 -5.70 7.72 -9.99
N LEU A 101 -4.73 7.25 -9.21
CA LEU A 101 -3.34 7.68 -9.31
C LEU A 101 -2.45 6.51 -9.67
N THR A 102 -1.36 6.77 -10.37
CA THR A 102 -0.26 5.82 -10.49
C THR A 102 0.93 6.36 -9.74
N ALA A 103 1.49 5.53 -8.86
CA ALA A 103 2.63 5.90 -8.03
C ALA A 103 3.68 4.81 -7.98
N GLN A 104 4.92 5.20 -7.69
CA GLN A 104 5.96 4.32 -7.21
C GLN A 104 5.95 4.38 -5.69
N VAL A 105 6.00 3.21 -5.05
CA VAL A 105 5.94 3.10 -3.59
C VAL A 105 7.13 2.28 -3.12
N GLU A 106 7.88 2.85 -2.18
CA GLU A 106 9.07 2.22 -1.61
C GLU A 106 8.94 2.09 -0.09
N PRO A 107 8.75 0.87 0.42
CA PRO A 107 8.82 0.55 1.84
C PRO A 107 10.15 0.96 2.49
N PHE A 108 10.11 1.43 3.72
CA PHE A 108 11.30 1.70 4.53
C PHE A 108 11.09 1.33 5.99
N ASN A 109 12.19 1.13 6.73
CA ASN A 109 12.15 0.96 8.17
C ASN A 109 12.12 2.35 8.84
N ASP A 110 11.02 2.66 9.51
CA ASP A 110 10.75 3.92 10.23
C ASP A 110 11.57 4.08 11.51
N GLU A 111 12.09 2.99 12.08
CA GLU A 111 12.98 3.01 13.24
C GLU A 111 14.37 3.57 12.94
N LEU A 112 14.78 3.59 11.66
CA LEU A 112 16.07 4.16 11.26
C LEU A 112 15.94 5.68 11.15
N GLU A 113 16.83 6.47 11.74
CA GLU A 113 16.76 7.94 11.62
C GLU A 113 17.42 8.47 10.34
N ASP A 114 18.51 7.84 9.89
CA ASP A 114 19.24 8.28 8.70
C ASP A 114 18.52 7.86 7.41
N VAL A 115 18.22 8.86 6.57
CA VAL A 115 17.61 8.69 5.25
C VAL A 115 18.47 7.80 4.35
N LEU A 116 19.80 7.93 4.41
CA LEU A 116 20.68 7.10 3.60
C LEU A 116 20.60 5.63 4.03
N GLU A 117 20.55 5.37 5.34
CA GLU A 117 20.35 4.02 5.86
C GLU A 117 18.98 3.44 5.45
N ARG A 118 17.90 4.22 5.52
CA ARG A 118 16.56 3.81 5.06
C ARG A 118 16.52 3.41 3.59
N ILE A 119 17.32 4.09 2.76
CA ILE A 119 17.42 3.80 1.32
C ILE A 119 18.14 2.47 1.08
N ILE A 120 19.22 2.21 1.84
CA ILE A 120 20.07 1.03 1.66
C ILE A 120 19.43 -0.22 2.30
N LYS A 121 18.85 -0.08 3.49
CA LYS A 121 18.21 -1.17 4.25
C LYS A 121 16.76 -1.31 3.81
N ILE A 122 16.55 -2.18 2.82
CA ILE A 122 15.23 -2.49 2.29
C ILE A 122 14.53 -3.47 3.25
N PRO A 123 13.33 -3.14 3.77
CA PRO A 123 12.58 -4.08 4.59
C PRO A 123 11.98 -5.21 3.75
N ASP A 124 11.78 -6.38 4.35
CA ASP A 124 11.11 -7.54 3.74
C ASP A 124 9.57 -7.37 3.64
N MET A 125 9.10 -6.12 3.49
CA MET A 125 7.68 -5.80 3.33
C MET A 125 7.32 -5.79 1.85
N ILE A 126 6.40 -6.68 1.47
CA ILE A 126 5.82 -6.73 0.12
C ILE A 126 4.42 -6.12 0.16
N LEU A 127 4.22 -5.08 -0.66
CA LEU A 127 2.93 -4.45 -0.88
C LEU A 127 2.04 -5.34 -1.76
N LYS A 128 0.76 -5.39 -1.43
CA LYS A 128 -0.25 -6.23 -2.09
C LYS A 128 -1.45 -5.40 -2.51
N GLU A 129 -2.21 -5.93 -3.48
CA GLU A 129 -3.53 -5.38 -3.77
C GLU A 129 -4.41 -5.45 -2.52
N GLY A 130 -5.10 -4.36 -2.23
CA GLY A 130 -5.92 -4.17 -1.05
C GLY A 130 -5.17 -3.62 0.17
N ASP A 131 -3.85 -3.44 0.11
CA ASP A 131 -3.15 -2.65 1.12
C ASP A 131 -3.55 -1.18 1.00
N LEU A 132 -3.67 -0.52 2.15
CA LEU A 132 -3.96 0.90 2.28
C LEU A 132 -2.69 1.69 2.57
N LEU A 133 -2.62 2.86 1.96
CA LEU A 133 -1.58 3.86 2.14
C LEU A 133 -2.21 5.10 2.75
N GLY A 134 -1.88 5.38 4.02
CA GLY A 134 -2.25 6.61 4.71
C GLY A 134 -1.18 7.66 4.46
N LEU A 135 -1.39 8.51 3.45
CA LEU A 135 -0.44 9.55 3.05
C LEU A 135 -0.51 10.73 4.01
N MET A 136 0.63 11.06 4.62
CA MET A 136 0.76 12.21 5.53
C MET A 136 1.09 13.46 4.70
N ILE A 137 0.07 14.19 4.26
CA ILE A 137 0.23 15.38 3.43
C ILE A 137 0.66 16.58 4.29
N TYR A 138 0.02 16.75 5.45
CA TYR A 138 0.34 17.74 6.48
C TYR A 138 0.14 17.10 7.85
N GLU A 139 0.62 17.76 8.92
CA GLU A 139 0.52 17.27 10.31
C GLU A 139 -0.88 16.79 10.70
N ASN A 140 -1.94 17.42 10.19
CA ASN A 140 -3.33 17.09 10.52
C ASN A 140 -4.15 16.63 9.29
N LEU A 141 -3.50 16.32 8.16
CA LEU A 141 -4.20 15.85 6.97
C LEU A 141 -3.58 14.57 6.45
N MET A 142 -4.25 13.47 6.77
CA MET A 142 -3.98 12.17 6.18
C MET A 142 -5.04 11.83 5.14
N LEU A 143 -4.57 11.37 3.97
CA LEU A 143 -5.44 10.87 2.90
C LEU A 143 -5.18 9.38 2.67
N TRP A 144 -6.25 8.60 2.57
CA TRP A 144 -6.16 7.16 2.41
C TRP A 144 -6.28 6.74 0.95
N PHE A 145 -5.39 5.85 0.54
CA PHE A 145 -5.37 5.27 -0.80
C PHE A 145 -5.27 3.75 -0.76
N GLU A 146 -6.13 3.04 -1.49
CA GLU A 146 -6.05 1.59 -1.65
C GLU A 146 -5.25 1.22 -2.90
N ILE A 147 -4.35 0.24 -2.78
CA ILE A 147 -3.67 -0.37 -3.91
C ILE A 147 -4.66 -1.28 -4.64
N VAL A 148 -5.09 -0.90 -5.83
CA VAL A 148 -6.07 -1.67 -6.61
C VAL A 148 -5.43 -2.57 -7.64
N ASN A 149 -4.22 -2.21 -8.10
CA ASN A 149 -3.47 -2.99 -9.08
C ASN A 149 -1.97 -2.70 -8.93
N ILE A 150 -1.14 -3.70 -9.25
CA ILE A 150 0.32 -3.60 -9.28
C ILE A 150 0.79 -3.91 -10.70
N THR A 151 1.36 -2.92 -11.37
CA THR A 151 1.95 -3.07 -12.71
C THR A 151 3.47 -3.08 -12.60
N GLY A 152 4.13 -4.19 -12.96
CA GLY A 152 5.58 -4.28 -13.01
C GLY A 152 6.11 -4.38 -14.44
N PHE A 153 7.26 -3.76 -14.72
CA PHE A 153 7.91 -3.81 -16.04
C PHE A 153 9.22 -4.62 -16.08
N SER A 154 9.53 -5.42 -15.05
CA SER A 154 10.87 -6.00 -14.88
C SER A 154 10.87 -7.52 -14.67
N LEU A 155 11.84 -8.19 -15.31
CA LEU A 155 12.22 -9.61 -15.10
C LEU A 155 12.87 -9.87 -13.72
N MET A 156 13.06 -8.82 -12.91
CA MET A 156 13.59 -8.87 -11.54
C MET A 156 12.51 -8.41 -10.57
N ALA A 157 12.30 -9.18 -9.50
CA ALA A 157 11.39 -8.84 -8.42
C ALA A 157 11.76 -7.45 -7.84
N ASP A 158 10.76 -6.58 -7.75
CA ASP A 158 10.77 -5.27 -7.09
C ASP A 158 11.45 -4.08 -7.78
N PHE A 159 11.90 -4.17 -9.04
CA PHE A 159 12.30 -2.96 -9.77
C PHE A 159 11.18 -2.48 -10.70
N GLY A 160 10.72 -1.23 -10.49
CA GLY A 160 9.78 -0.58 -11.41
C GLY A 160 8.33 -1.02 -11.27
N SER A 161 7.94 -1.53 -10.09
CA SER A 161 6.54 -1.74 -9.74
C SER A 161 5.85 -0.39 -9.59
N LYS A 162 4.78 -0.20 -10.37
CA LYS A 162 3.87 0.94 -10.29
C LYS A 162 2.57 0.46 -9.68
N TYR A 163 2.10 1.22 -8.71
CA TYR A 163 0.88 0.93 -7.98
C TYR A 163 -0.22 1.84 -8.52
N VAL A 164 -1.34 1.23 -8.88
CA VAL A 164 -2.58 1.95 -9.19
C VAL A 164 -3.32 2.13 -7.88
N LEU A 165 -3.53 3.39 -7.53
CA LEU A 165 -4.09 3.79 -6.25
C LEU A 165 -5.46 4.41 -6.45
N ASN A 166 -6.39 4.04 -5.59
CA ASN A 166 -7.68 4.70 -5.48
C ASN A 166 -7.79 5.43 -4.17
N ARG A 167 -8.37 6.63 -4.21
CA ARG A 167 -8.73 7.34 -3.00
C ARG A 167 -9.85 6.60 -2.25
N ARG A 168 -9.69 6.43 -0.94
CA ARG A 168 -10.70 5.89 0.00
C ARG A 168 -11.07 6.97 1.00
N ASP A 169 -11.98 7.86 0.62
CA ASP A 169 -12.47 8.95 1.49
C ASP A 169 -13.42 8.46 2.59
N ASP A 170 -13.88 7.22 2.48
CA ASP A 170 -14.81 6.55 3.39
C ASP A 170 -14.14 6.03 4.67
N LEU A 171 -12.80 5.99 4.72
CA LEU A 171 -12.06 5.39 5.83
C LEU A 171 -11.71 6.42 6.91
N PHE A 172 -12.09 6.10 8.15
CA PHE A 172 -11.77 6.86 9.35
C PHE A 172 -10.89 6.04 10.29
N ILE A 173 -9.68 5.71 9.84
CA ILE A 173 -8.68 5.01 10.66
C ILE A 173 -7.82 6.05 11.36
N SER A 174 -7.62 5.92 12.67
CA SER A 174 -6.68 6.76 13.42
C SER A 174 -5.24 6.42 13.01
N PRO A 175 -4.44 7.39 12.55
CA PRO A 175 -3.02 7.16 12.26
C PRO A 175 -2.27 6.74 13.53
N ILE A 176 -1.19 5.99 13.35
CA ILE A 176 -0.22 5.80 14.41
C ILE A 176 0.67 7.05 14.47
N GLY A 177 0.72 7.73 15.61
CA GLY A 177 1.64 8.86 15.83
C GLY A 177 1.01 10.24 15.88
N ASP A 178 -0.31 10.39 15.70
CA ASP A 178 -1.00 11.62 16.13
C ASP A 178 -0.98 11.62 17.66
N GLY A 179 -0.13 12.49 18.23
CA GLY A 179 0.20 12.50 19.64
C GLY A 179 -1.04 12.42 20.54
N GLU A 180 -1.13 11.31 21.28
CA GLU A 180 -1.59 11.39 22.65
C GLU A 180 -0.58 12.26 23.40
N THR A 181 -0.81 13.57 23.41
CA THR A 181 -0.33 14.43 24.48
C THR A 181 -0.85 13.85 25.80
N LYS A 182 0.06 13.34 26.62
CA LYS A 182 -0.03 13.54 28.07
C LYS A 182 0.62 14.88 28.41
#